data_AF-A0A3N0ZM92-F1
#
_entry.id   AF-A0A3N0ZM92-F1
#
_cell.length_a   1.000
_cell.length_b   1.000
_cell.length_c   1.000
_cell.angle_alpha   90.00
_cell.angle_beta   90.00
_cell.angle_gamma   90.00
#
_symmetry.space_group_name_H-M   'P 1'
#
loop_
_entity.id
_entity.type
_entity.pdbx_description
1 polymer ?
#
loop_
_entity_poly.entity_id
_entity_poly.type
_entity_poly.pdbx_seq_one_letter_code
_entity_poly.pdbx_strand_id
1 'polypeptide(L)'
;MVETHVVDVVLMKSFKSGWFYILLNISSGFVAVAFLFCAGAGFWIAATRKAEDYRRFAPPLWQYLRRLGLILLIAYWLHFPTMSFQRLFQLKWENWLSFFQIDILQTIVYSSLFALILLLIVKNLNVLRWIYGLIALAVMLATPFIWNLDPFSFLHPFFACWIARVPISKFPLFP
;
A
#
# COMPACT_ATOMS: atom_id res chain seq x y z
N MET A 1 -0.93 -2.19 15.07
CA MET A 1 -1.27 -1.10 14.13
C MET A 1 -2.02 0.02 14.82
N VAL A 2 -3.18 -0.22 15.47
CA VAL A 2 -3.84 0.84 16.26
C VAL A 2 -2.99 1.26 17.46
N GLU A 3 -2.50 0.29 18.24
CA GLU A 3 -1.59 0.53 19.36
C GLU A 3 -0.38 1.38 18.95
N THR A 4 0.31 1.00 17.87
CA THR A 4 1.53 1.67 17.40
C THR A 4 1.28 3.12 17.04
N HIS A 5 0.13 3.44 16.42
CA HIS A 5 -0.26 4.82 16.14
C HIS A 5 -0.68 5.59 17.39
N VAL A 6 -1.42 4.95 18.31
CA VAL A 6 -1.85 5.58 19.57
C VAL A 6 -0.64 5.90 20.45
N VAL A 7 0.28 4.96 20.62
CA VAL A 7 1.51 5.16 21.39
C VAL A 7 2.35 6.27 20.76
N ASP A 8 2.54 6.27 19.44
CA ASP A 8 3.36 7.32 18.81
C ASP A 8 2.73 8.72 18.90
N VAL A 9 1.40 8.84 18.83
CA VAL A 9 0.71 10.15 18.92
C VAL A 9 0.60 10.65 20.36
N VAL A 10 0.35 9.76 21.32
CA VAL A 10 0.09 10.12 22.73
C VAL A 10 1.38 10.28 23.53
N LEU A 11 2.45 9.59 23.16
CA LEU A 11 3.72 9.64 23.90
C LEU A 11 4.41 11.01 23.71
N MET A 12 4.69 11.69 24.81
CA MET A 12 5.44 12.95 24.79
C MET A 12 6.82 12.78 24.17
N LYS A 13 7.30 13.81 23.45
CA LYS A 13 8.59 13.80 22.75
C LYS A 13 9.78 13.46 23.65
N SER A 14 9.72 13.79 24.94
CA SER A 14 10.76 13.47 25.94
C SER A 14 10.94 11.98 26.19
N PHE A 15 9.91 11.16 25.95
CA PHE A 15 9.97 9.70 26.09
C PHE A 15 10.22 8.98 24.77
N LYS A 16 10.34 9.71 23.65
CA LYS A 16 10.73 9.17 22.34
C LYS A 16 12.25 9.05 22.18
N SER A 17 12.95 8.80 23.28
CA SER A 17 14.40 8.64 23.33
C SER A 17 14.75 7.47 24.24
N GLY A 18 15.74 6.67 23.83
CA GLY A 18 16.21 5.50 24.58
C GLY A 18 15.95 4.18 23.85
N TRP A 19 16.64 3.14 24.31
CA TRP A 19 16.66 1.83 23.66
C TRP A 19 15.27 1.16 23.62
N PHE A 20 14.43 1.38 24.63
CA PHE A 20 13.09 0.78 24.72
C PHE A 20 12.14 1.35 23.65
N TYR A 21 12.16 2.68 23.45
CA TYR A 21 11.37 3.30 22.37
C TYR A 21 11.86 2.87 20.99
N ILE A 22 13.18 2.72 20.79
CA ILE A 22 13.74 2.20 19.54
C ILE A 22 13.23 0.78 19.26
N LEU A 23 13.25 -0.11 20.27
CA LEU A 23 12.75 -1.48 20.12
C LEU A 23 11.25 -1.51 19.80
N LEU A 24 10.45 -0.69 20.49
CA LEU A 24 9.03 -0.53 20.20
C LEU A 24 8.77 0.02 18.79
N ASN A 25 9.56 1.01 18.35
CA ASN A 25 9.42 1.60 17.01
C ASN A 25 9.81 0.60 15.91
N ILE A 26 10.87 -0.19 16.13
CA ILE A 26 11.26 -1.27 15.22
C ILE A 26 10.15 -2.34 15.14
N SER A 27 9.63 -2.79 16.29
CA SER A 27 8.50 -3.73 16.34
C SER A 27 7.28 -3.18 15.60
N SER A 28 6.99 -1.88 15.79
CA SER A 28 5.90 -1.18 15.10
C SER A 28 6.08 -1.17 13.58
N GLY A 29 7.31 -0.99 13.10
CA GLY A 29 7.64 -1.08 11.68
C GLY A 29 7.39 -2.49 11.10
N PHE A 30 7.76 -3.54 11.84
CA PHE A 30 7.54 -4.93 11.41
C PHE A 30 6.06 -5.30 11.30
N VAL A 31 5.18 -4.67 12.07
CA VAL A 31 3.73 -4.91 11.95
C VAL A 31 3.24 -4.61 10.53
N ALA A 32 3.67 -3.50 9.92
CA ALA A 32 3.26 -3.15 8.55
C ALA A 32 3.78 -4.17 7.52
N VAL A 33 5.03 -4.61 7.66
CA VAL A 33 5.65 -5.63 6.80
C VAL A 33 4.91 -6.97 6.93
N ALA A 34 4.56 -7.37 8.16
CA ALA A 34 3.81 -8.59 8.43
C ALA A 34 2.42 -8.55 7.77
N PHE A 35 1.71 -7.42 7.85
CA PHE A 35 0.42 -7.25 7.17
C PHE A 35 0.54 -7.39 5.65
N LEU A 36 1.56 -6.76 5.05
CA LEU A 36 1.81 -6.87 3.61
C LEU A 36 2.08 -8.33 3.20
N PHE A 37 2.92 -9.03 3.95
CA PHE A 37 3.24 -10.43 3.71
C PHE A 37 2.01 -11.34 3.85
N CYS A 38 1.25 -11.18 4.94
CA CYS A 38 0.02 -11.93 5.17
C CYS A 38 -1.04 -11.67 4.09
N ALA A 39 -1.16 -10.43 3.60
CA ALA A 39 -2.07 -10.10 2.50
C ALA A 39 -1.66 -10.81 1.20
N GLY A 40 -0.36 -10.81 0.87
CA GLY A 40 0.17 -11.52 -0.30
C GLY A 40 0.01 -13.04 -0.19
N ALA A 41 0.30 -13.63 0.96
CA ALA A 41 0.11 -15.06 1.21
C ALA A 41 -1.37 -15.45 1.13
N GLY A 42 -2.26 -14.66 1.73
CA GLY A 42 -3.70 -14.84 1.67
C GLY A 42 -4.23 -14.78 0.23
N PHE A 43 -3.73 -13.83 -0.57
CA PHE A 43 -4.02 -13.77 -2.00
C PHE A 43 -3.55 -15.04 -2.73
N TRP A 44 -2.33 -15.51 -2.50
CA TRP A 44 -1.80 -16.71 -3.16
C TRP A 44 -2.61 -17.98 -2.85
N ILE A 45 -3.05 -18.15 -1.59
CA ILE A 45 -3.91 -19.27 -1.19
C ILE A 45 -5.27 -19.19 -1.90
N ALA A 46 -5.87 -18.00 -1.99
CA ALA A 46 -7.12 -17.80 -2.71
C ALA A 46 -6.96 -18.03 -4.21
N ALA A 47 -5.87 -17.50 -4.79
CA ALA A 47 -5.50 -17.63 -6.19
C ALA A 47 -5.35 -19.09 -6.63
N THR A 48 -4.64 -19.91 -5.86
CA THR A 48 -4.43 -21.33 -6.19
C THR A 48 -5.71 -22.16 -6.11
N ARG A 49 -6.63 -21.83 -5.20
CA ARG A 49 -7.91 -22.55 -5.02
C ARG A 49 -9.01 -22.10 -5.99
N LYS A 50 -9.03 -20.82 -6.35
CA LYS A 50 -10.13 -20.18 -7.10
C LYS A 50 -9.67 -19.58 -8.44
N ALA A 51 -8.52 -20.02 -8.96
CA ALA A 51 -7.92 -19.45 -10.18
C ALA A 51 -8.90 -19.47 -11.36
N GLU A 52 -9.55 -20.60 -11.59
CA GLU A 52 -10.48 -20.79 -12.70
C GLU A 52 -11.76 -19.97 -12.53
N ASP A 53 -12.27 -19.85 -11.30
CA ASP A 53 -13.43 -19.00 -10.99
C ASP A 53 -13.12 -17.51 -11.24
N TYR A 54 -11.90 -17.07 -10.89
CA TYR A 54 -11.47 -15.70 -11.16
C TYR A 54 -11.37 -15.42 -12.66
N ARG A 55 -10.86 -16.37 -13.45
CA ARG A 55 -10.77 -16.24 -14.91
C ARG A 55 -12.12 -16.22 -15.61
N ARG A 56 -13.11 -16.91 -15.06
CA ARG A 56 -14.49 -16.91 -15.57
C ARG A 56 -15.30 -15.71 -15.09
N PHE A 57 -14.68 -14.76 -14.39
CA PHE A 57 -15.37 -13.61 -13.77
C PHE A 57 -16.54 -14.03 -12.87
N ALA A 58 -16.42 -15.19 -12.23
CA ALA A 58 -17.44 -15.76 -11.37
C ALA A 58 -17.60 -14.94 -10.07
N PRO A 59 -18.67 -15.16 -9.28
CA PRO A 59 -18.93 -14.43 -8.03
C PRO A 59 -17.74 -14.30 -7.06
N PRO A 60 -16.83 -15.29 -6.93
CA PRO A 60 -15.67 -15.16 -6.05
C PRO A 60 -14.73 -13.98 -6.39
N LEU A 61 -14.60 -13.61 -7.67
CA LEU A 61 -13.79 -12.47 -8.10
C LEU A 61 -14.39 -11.16 -7.59
N TRP A 62 -15.70 -11.00 -7.76
CA TRP A 62 -16.43 -9.80 -7.32
C TRP A 62 -16.43 -9.66 -5.79
N GLN A 63 -16.51 -10.77 -5.06
CA GLN A 63 -16.36 -10.75 -3.60
C GLN A 63 -14.97 -10.29 -3.19
N TYR A 64 -13.93 -10.73 -3.89
CA TYR A 64 -12.56 -10.30 -3.64
C TYR A 64 -12.36 -8.81 -3.96
N LEU A 65 -12.82 -8.34 -5.13
CA LEU A 65 -12.78 -6.93 -5.51
C LEU A 65 -13.58 -6.04 -4.56
N ARG A 66 -14.76 -6.48 -4.08
CA ARG A 66 -15.55 -5.74 -3.10
C ARG A 66 -14.80 -5.57 -1.77
N ARG A 67 -14.07 -6.60 -1.33
CA ARG A 67 -13.22 -6.51 -0.12
C ARG A 67 -12.07 -5.52 -0.34
N LEU A 68 -11.37 -5.60 -1.47
CA LEU A 68 -10.31 -4.65 -1.80
C LEU A 68 -10.83 -3.21 -1.93
N GLY A 69 -12.00 -3.03 -2.56
CA GLY A 69 -12.66 -1.73 -2.67
C GLY A 69 -13.05 -1.14 -1.33
N LEU A 70 -13.54 -1.96 -0.39
CA LEU A 70 -13.82 -1.52 0.99
C LEU A 70 -12.53 -1.08 1.70
N ILE A 71 -11.45 -1.85 1.57
CA ILE A 71 -10.15 -1.48 2.15
C ILE A 71 -9.65 -0.16 1.56
N LEU A 72 -9.76 0.02 0.24
CA LEU A 72 -9.35 1.24 -0.46
C LEU A 72 -10.19 2.45 -0.02
N LEU A 73 -11.49 2.27 0.15
CA LEU A 73 -12.40 3.30 0.64
C LEU A 73 -11.99 3.74 2.05
N ILE A 74 -11.77 2.78 2.97
CA ILE A 74 -11.31 3.08 4.33
C ILE A 74 -9.95 3.79 4.30
N ALA A 75 -9.03 3.34 3.43
CA ALA A 75 -7.72 3.95 3.29
C ALA A 75 -7.84 5.44 2.92
N TYR A 76 -8.55 5.77 1.84
CA TYR A 76 -8.73 7.17 1.45
C TYR A 76 -9.55 8.00 2.45
N TRP A 77 -10.48 7.37 3.16
CA TRP A 77 -11.24 8.07 4.19
C TRP A 77 -10.33 8.49 5.38
N LEU A 78 -9.35 7.66 5.75
CA LEU A 78 -8.38 8.01 6.79
C LEU A 78 -7.46 9.17 6.41
N HIS A 79 -7.21 9.38 5.10
CA HIS A 79 -6.37 10.47 4.58
C HIS A 79 -7.16 11.73 4.20
N PHE A 80 -8.43 11.81 4.58
CA PHE A 80 -9.26 12.92 4.19
C PHE A 80 -8.81 14.22 4.88
N PRO A 81 -8.43 15.28 4.14
CA PRO A 81 -7.74 16.44 4.70
C PRO A 81 -8.63 17.30 5.61
N THR A 82 -9.96 17.26 5.40
CA THR A 82 -10.92 18.05 6.19
C THR A 82 -12.23 17.30 6.40
N MET A 83 -12.70 17.20 7.64
CA MET A 83 -14.01 16.60 7.96
C MET A 83 -15.24 17.39 7.47
N SER A 84 -15.05 18.56 6.82
CA SER A 84 -16.13 19.41 6.34
C SER A 84 -16.16 19.47 4.82
N PHE A 85 -17.28 19.05 4.22
CA PHE A 85 -17.49 19.07 2.77
C PHE A 85 -17.42 20.47 2.16
N GLN A 86 -17.80 21.52 2.91
CA GLN A 86 -17.76 22.90 2.43
C GLN A 86 -16.33 23.43 2.26
N ARG A 87 -15.40 22.98 3.11
CA ARG A 87 -13.99 23.39 3.04
C ARG A 87 -13.24 22.71 1.89
N LEU A 88 -13.73 21.58 1.38
CA LEU A 88 -13.13 20.86 0.26
C LEU A 88 -13.03 21.72 -1.01
N PHE A 89 -14.05 22.52 -1.30
CA PHE A 89 -14.09 23.40 -2.46
C PHE A 89 -13.14 24.59 -2.36
N GLN A 90 -12.60 24.86 -1.17
CA GLN A 90 -11.68 25.98 -0.90
C GLN A 90 -10.24 25.50 -0.65
N LEU A 91 -9.97 24.19 -0.74
CA LEU A 91 -8.64 23.64 -0.51
C LEU A 91 -7.70 23.95 -1.68
N LYS A 92 -6.55 24.54 -1.36
CA LYS A 92 -5.42 24.65 -2.29
C LYS A 92 -4.90 23.27 -2.67
N TRP A 93 -4.32 23.17 -3.86
CA TRP A 93 -3.72 21.95 -4.41
C TRP A 93 -2.71 21.28 -3.47
N GLU A 94 -1.95 22.08 -2.72
CA GLU A 94 -0.99 21.61 -1.72
C GLU A 94 -1.62 20.72 -0.64
N ASN A 95 -2.86 20.99 -0.24
CA ASN A 95 -3.57 20.22 0.78
C ASN A 95 -4.17 18.91 0.23
N TRP A 96 -4.23 18.74 -1.09
CA TRP A 96 -4.66 17.51 -1.73
C TRP A 96 -3.55 16.45 -1.76
N LEU A 97 -2.28 16.83 -1.60
CA LEU A 97 -1.17 15.88 -1.50
C LEU A 97 -1.36 14.89 -0.36
N SER A 98 -1.86 15.34 0.79
CA SER A 98 -2.17 14.49 1.95
C SER A 98 -3.22 13.41 1.63
N PHE A 99 -4.16 13.71 0.73
CA PHE A 99 -5.17 12.75 0.27
C PHE A 99 -4.59 11.71 -0.69
N PHE A 100 -3.62 12.12 -1.51
CA PHE A 100 -2.96 11.24 -2.48
C PHE A 100 -1.80 10.43 -1.89
N GLN A 101 -1.48 10.64 -0.62
CA GLN A 101 -0.47 9.87 0.09
C GLN A 101 -0.77 8.36 0.04
N ILE A 102 0.26 7.56 -0.21
CA ILE A 102 0.18 6.10 -0.17
C ILE A 102 0.68 5.59 1.17
N ASP A 103 -0.25 4.97 1.90
CA ASP A 103 0.01 4.23 3.14
C ASP A 103 -0.15 2.72 2.89
N ILE A 104 0.01 1.94 3.96
CA ILE A 104 0.06 0.48 3.90
C ILE A 104 -1.22 -0.14 3.31
N LEU A 105 -2.40 0.44 3.58
CA LEU A 105 -3.68 -0.09 3.08
C LEU A 105 -3.80 0.04 1.57
N GLN A 106 -3.46 1.22 1.03
CA GLN A 106 -3.41 1.47 -0.41
C GLN A 106 -2.38 0.55 -1.07
N THR A 107 -1.20 0.40 -0.45
CA THR A 107 -0.14 -0.49 -0.94
C THR A 107 -0.62 -1.93 -1.06
N ILE A 108 -1.31 -2.45 -0.02
CA ILE A 108 -1.89 -3.80 -0.03
C ILE A 108 -2.92 -3.94 -1.16
N VAL A 109 -3.80 -2.96 -1.35
CA VAL A 109 -4.82 -3.02 -2.39
C VAL A 109 -4.21 -2.99 -3.78
N TYR A 110 -3.30 -2.05 -4.05
CA TYR A 110 -2.68 -1.91 -5.36
C TYR A 110 -1.79 -3.09 -5.72
N SER A 111 -0.99 -3.61 -4.78
CA SER A 111 -0.18 -4.81 -5.02
C SER A 111 -1.06 -6.04 -5.26
N SER A 112 -2.17 -6.18 -4.52
CA SER A 112 -3.14 -7.26 -4.70
C SER A 112 -3.89 -7.18 -6.04
N LEU A 113 -4.29 -5.98 -6.46
CA LEU A 113 -4.92 -5.76 -7.77
C LEU A 113 -3.94 -6.07 -8.91
N PHE A 114 -2.69 -5.62 -8.78
CA PHE A 114 -1.65 -5.93 -9.75
C PHE A 114 -1.40 -7.45 -9.86
N ALA A 115 -1.33 -8.14 -8.72
CA ALA A 115 -1.22 -9.59 -8.69
C ALA A 115 -2.46 -10.28 -9.30
N LEU A 116 -3.67 -9.79 -9.02
CA LEU A 116 -4.90 -10.31 -9.64
C LEU A 116 -4.86 -10.15 -11.16
N ILE A 117 -4.45 -9.00 -11.68
CA ILE A 117 -4.31 -8.75 -13.12
C ILE A 117 -3.34 -9.75 -13.74
N LEU A 118 -2.16 -9.97 -13.12
CA LEU A 118 -1.20 -10.96 -13.60
C LEU A 118 -1.75 -12.39 -13.59
N LEU A 119 -2.55 -12.75 -12.59
CA LEU A 119 -3.23 -14.05 -12.54
C LEU A 119 -4.25 -14.26 -13.67
N LEU A 120 -4.94 -13.19 -14.08
CA LEU A 120 -5.90 -13.23 -15.19
C LEU A 120 -5.19 -13.36 -16.54
N ILE A 121 -4.02 -12.74 -16.69
CA ILE A 121 -3.22 -12.80 -17.92
C ILE A 121 -2.48 -14.14 -18.04
N VAL A 122 -1.83 -14.60 -16.95
CA VAL A 122 -0.97 -15.78 -16.95
C VAL A 122 -1.75 -17.00 -16.48
N LYS A 123 -2.06 -17.90 -17.42
CA LYS A 123 -2.84 -19.11 -17.14
C LYS A 123 -2.10 -20.14 -16.26
N ASN A 124 -0.78 -20.19 -16.35
CA ASN A 124 0.02 -21.18 -15.65
C ASN A 124 0.50 -20.66 -14.28
N LEU A 125 0.02 -21.26 -13.19
CA LEU A 125 0.38 -20.87 -11.82
C LEU A 125 1.87 -21.06 -11.52
N ASN A 126 2.53 -22.05 -12.13
CA ASN A 126 3.97 -22.28 -11.94
C ASN A 126 4.79 -21.14 -12.56
N VAL A 127 4.39 -20.68 -13.75
CA VAL A 127 5.00 -19.52 -14.42
C VAL A 127 4.72 -18.25 -13.63
N LEU A 128 3.48 -18.08 -13.16
CA LEU A 128 3.07 -16.92 -12.37
C LEU A 128 3.91 -16.76 -11.08
N ARG A 129 4.23 -17.85 -10.39
CA ARG A 129 5.13 -17.84 -9.21
C ARG A 129 6.50 -17.25 -9.55
N TRP A 130 7.10 -17.67 -10.66
CA TRP A 130 8.40 -17.16 -11.11
C TRP A 130 8.30 -15.69 -11.54
N ILE A 131 7.21 -15.29 -12.19
CA ILE A 131 6.94 -13.89 -12.56
C ILE A 131 6.89 -13.02 -11.29
N TYR A 132 6.16 -13.44 -10.24
CA TYR A 132 6.14 -12.67 -8.99
C TYR A 132 7.52 -12.55 -8.34
N GLY A 133 8.30 -13.64 -8.32
CA GLY A 133 9.67 -13.61 -7.81
C GLY A 133 10.57 -12.65 -8.59
N LEU A 134 10.47 -12.66 -9.93
CA LEU A 134 11.25 -11.79 -10.79
C LEU A 134 10.82 -10.32 -10.65
N ILE A 135 9.53 -10.04 -10.53
CA ILE A 135 9.02 -8.68 -10.27
C ILE A 135 9.50 -8.19 -8.90
N ALA A 136 9.43 -9.02 -7.86
CA ALA A 136 9.91 -8.65 -6.53
C ALA A 136 11.40 -8.28 -6.57
N LEU A 137 12.22 -9.11 -7.23
CA LEU A 137 13.65 -8.85 -7.40
C LEU A 137 13.90 -7.58 -8.23
N ALA A 138 13.16 -7.38 -9.32
CA ALA A 138 13.26 -6.19 -10.15
C ALA A 138 12.89 -4.92 -9.37
N VAL A 139 11.82 -4.95 -8.57
CA VAL A 139 11.41 -3.82 -7.71
C VAL A 139 12.50 -3.51 -6.69
N MET A 140 13.04 -4.52 -5.99
CA MET A 140 14.12 -4.32 -5.02
C MET A 140 15.38 -3.69 -5.64
N LEU A 141 15.77 -4.13 -6.84
CA LEU A 141 16.92 -3.57 -7.55
C LEU A 141 16.65 -2.18 -8.13
N ALA A 142 15.40 -1.90 -8.51
CA ALA A 142 15.00 -0.63 -9.11
C ALA A 142 14.77 0.49 -8.08
N THR A 143 14.36 0.17 -6.84
CA THR A 143 14.12 1.18 -5.80
C THR A 143 15.23 2.24 -5.71
N PRO A 144 16.52 1.90 -5.51
CA PRO A 144 17.54 2.92 -5.29
C PRO A 144 17.66 3.91 -6.47
N PHE A 145 17.44 3.45 -7.70
CA PHE A 145 17.45 4.32 -8.88
C PHE A 145 16.22 5.24 -8.89
N ILE A 146 15.05 4.67 -8.59
CA ILE A 146 13.78 5.38 -8.60
C ILE A 146 13.74 6.47 -7.51
N TRP A 147 14.32 6.21 -6.34
CA TRP A 147 14.38 7.19 -5.24
C TRP A 147 15.29 8.40 -5.52
N ASN A 148 16.16 8.32 -6.52
CA ASN A 148 16.98 9.47 -6.96
C ASN A 148 16.25 10.35 -7.98
N LEU A 149 15.12 9.90 -8.52
CA LEU A 149 14.29 10.68 -9.42
C LEU A 149 13.35 11.58 -8.62
N ASP A 150 13.02 12.75 -9.17
CA ASP A 150 11.94 13.59 -8.66
C ASP A 150 10.62 13.26 -9.40
N PRO A 151 9.71 12.46 -8.81
CA PRO A 151 8.51 12.00 -9.51
C PRO A 151 7.55 13.13 -9.90
N PHE A 152 7.61 14.27 -9.18
CA PHE A 152 6.73 15.41 -9.43
C PHE A 152 7.12 16.22 -10.67
N SER A 153 8.34 16.05 -11.17
CA SER A 153 8.82 16.75 -12.37
C SER A 153 8.24 16.18 -13.67
N PHE A 154 7.85 14.90 -13.69
CA PHE A 154 7.38 14.21 -14.91
C PHE A 154 6.04 13.48 -14.77
N LEU A 155 5.52 13.24 -13.56
CA LEU A 155 4.22 12.62 -13.35
C LEU A 155 3.19 13.58 -12.75
N HIS A 156 1.92 13.32 -13.05
CA HIS A 156 0.82 13.96 -12.32
C HIS A 156 0.93 13.62 -10.82
N PRO A 157 0.67 14.58 -9.90
CA PRO A 157 0.85 14.40 -8.45
C PRO A 157 0.23 13.12 -7.87
N PHE A 158 -0.93 12.70 -8.40
CA PHE A 158 -1.57 11.43 -8.05
C PHE A 158 -0.64 10.21 -8.21
N PHE A 159 0.04 10.09 -9.34
CA PHE A 159 0.96 8.98 -9.62
C PHE A 159 2.34 9.21 -9.02
N ALA A 160 2.76 10.48 -8.89
CA ALA A 160 4.00 10.83 -8.22
C ALA A 160 4.03 10.31 -6.77
N CYS A 161 2.91 10.42 -6.04
CA CYS A 161 2.79 9.91 -4.67
C CYS A 161 2.96 8.38 -4.53
N TRP A 162 2.81 7.61 -5.61
CA TRP A 162 3.00 6.15 -5.56
C TRP A 162 4.47 5.75 -5.45
N ILE A 163 5.35 6.66 -5.87
CA ILE A 163 6.79 6.46 -6.00
C ILE A 163 7.55 7.35 -5.01
N ALA A 164 6.97 8.49 -4.64
CA ALA A 164 7.57 9.48 -3.77
C ALA A 164 8.02 8.88 -2.43
N ARG A 165 9.24 9.23 -2.02
CA ARG A 165 9.81 8.82 -0.74
C ARG A 165 9.20 9.60 0.43
N VAL A 166 9.41 9.09 1.65
CA VAL A 166 9.23 9.84 2.91
C VAL A 166 9.88 11.23 2.78
N PRO A 167 9.19 12.32 3.17
CA PRO A 167 7.99 12.38 4.00
C PRO A 167 6.64 12.31 3.27
N ILE A 168 6.62 12.21 1.93
CA ILE A 168 5.38 12.33 1.16
C ILE A 168 4.51 11.08 1.26
N SER A 169 5.09 9.91 0.96
CA SER A 169 4.42 8.62 1.14
C SER A 169 5.21 7.74 2.11
N LYS A 170 4.52 7.18 3.10
CA LYS A 170 5.13 6.30 4.11
C LYS A 170 5.40 4.91 3.56
N PHE A 171 4.55 4.44 2.65
CA PHE A 171 4.68 3.13 2.00
C PHE A 171 4.54 3.30 0.48
N PRO A 172 5.55 3.84 -0.21
CA PRO A 172 5.56 3.83 -1.67
C PRO A 172 5.58 2.39 -2.19
N LEU A 173 5.18 2.19 -3.45
CA LEU A 173 5.24 0.87 -4.09
C LEU A 173 6.68 0.36 -4.29
N PHE A 174 7.65 1.28 -4.30
CA PHE A 174 9.08 1.00 -4.34
C PHE A 174 9.68 1.21 -2.94
N PRO A 175 9.93 0.12 -2.18
CA PRO A 175 10.37 0.17 -0.79
C PRO A 175 11.86 0.43 -0.65
#